data_AF-A0A4Y8S7J1-F1
#
_entry.id   AF-A0A4Y8S7J1-F1
#
_cell.length_a   1.000
_cell.length_b   1.000
_cell.length_c   1.000
_cell.angle_alpha   90.00
_cell.angle_beta   90.00
_cell.angle_gamma   90.00
#
_symmetry.space_group_name_H-M   'P 1'
#
loop_
_entity.id
_entity.type
_entity.pdbx_description
1 polymer ?
#
loop_
_entity_poly.entity_id
_entity_poly.type
_entity_poly.pdbx_seq_one_letter_code
_entity_poly.pdbx_strand_id
1 'polypeptide(L)' 'MKVHFCPGAAPEDLEQAPCGTWLGESSELSGDWARIDCRLCQSRKEKIIGSAAAEEHAIIEQMGDMADFMRAEC' A
#
# COMPACT_ATOMS: atom_id res chain seq x y z
N MET A 1 8.32 14.29 14.60
CA MET A 1 7.92 12.96 14.11
C MET A 1 7.06 13.20 12.88
N LYS A 2 7.25 12.47 11.79
CA LYS A 2 6.34 12.55 10.63
C LYS A 2 5.62 11.21 10.51
N VAL A 3 4.30 11.26 10.43
CA VAL A 3 3.44 10.10 10.23
C VAL A 3 3.15 9.96 8.75
N HIS A 4 3.60 8.85 8.17
CA HIS A 4 3.41 8.50 6.77
C HIS A 4 2.26 7.50 6.62
N PHE A 5 1.54 7.60 5.51
CA PHE A 5 0.49 6.64 5.20
C PHE A 5 1.10 5.29 4.83
N CYS A 6 0.63 4.21 5.43
CA CYS A 6 0.92 2.84 5.03
C CYS A 6 -0.39 2.04 5.03
N PRO A 7 -0.81 1.46 3.89
CA PRO A 7 -2.01 0.64 3.85
C PRO A 7 -1.78 -0.70 4.56
N GLY A 8 -2.74 -1.12 5.40
CA GLY A 8 -2.70 -2.43 6.08
C GLY A 8 -1.71 -2.53 7.24
N ALA A 9 -1.30 -3.76 7.56
CA ALA A 9 -0.20 -4.01 8.50
C ALA A 9 1.11 -3.75 7.77
N ALA A 10 1.80 -2.66 8.13
CA ALA A 10 3.09 -2.34 7.55
C ALA A 10 4.07 -3.51 7.77
N PRO A 11 4.78 -3.97 6.73
CA PRO A 11 5.93 -4.84 6.91
C PRO A 11 6.94 -4.17 7.85
N GLU A 12 7.49 -4.91 8.81
CA GLU A 12 8.46 -4.39 9.78
C GLU A 12 9.77 -3.92 9.12
N ASP A 13 9.99 -4.34 7.87
CA ASP A 13 11.15 -4.08 7.00
C ASP A 13 10.89 -3.02 5.92
N LEU A 14 9.77 -2.29 5.99
CA LEU A 14 9.48 -1.23 5.03
C LEU A 14 10.49 -0.07 5.16
N GLU A 15 11.41 0.05 4.20
CA GLU A 15 12.42 1.12 4.20
C GLU A 15 11.89 2.45 3.61
N GLN A 16 10.81 2.40 2.82
CA GLN A 16 10.26 3.56 2.13
C GLN A 16 8.75 3.58 2.21
N ALA A 17 8.19 4.72 2.62
CA ALA A 17 6.74 4.94 2.61
C ALA A 17 6.19 5.01 1.17
N PRO A 18 4.90 4.68 0.95
CA PRO A 18 4.21 4.83 -0.34
C PRO A 18 4.31 6.22 -0.99
N CYS A 19 4.57 7.27 -0.20
CA CYS A 19 4.83 8.60 -0.75
C CYS A 19 6.22 8.75 -1.40
N GLY A 20 7.09 7.75 -1.32
CA GLY A 20 8.47 7.73 -1.81
C GLY A 20 9.49 8.29 -0.82
N THR A 21 9.11 8.51 0.45
CA THR A 21 10.02 9.01 1.48
C THR A 21 10.67 7.85 2.21
N TRP A 22 12.00 7.85 2.28
CA TRP A 22 12.76 6.90 3.10
C TRP A 22 12.38 7.06 4.57
N LEU A 23 12.02 5.94 5.19
CA LEU A 23 11.69 5.82 6.59
C LEU A 23 12.99 5.77 7.40
N GLY A 24 12.96 6.35 8.59
CA GLY A 24 14.06 6.31 9.54
C GLY A 24 13.52 6.34 10.96
N GLU A 25 14.40 6.37 11.96
CA GLU A 25 14.06 6.22 13.39
C GLU A 25 12.97 7.19 13.92
N SER A 26 12.75 8.32 13.24
CA SER A 26 11.76 9.33 13.62
C SER A 26 10.51 9.38 12.71
N SER A 27 10.34 8.36 11.86
CA SER A 27 9.18 8.20 10.99
C SER A 27 8.20 7.21 11.59
N GLU A 28 6.92 7.55 11.59
CA GLU A 28 5.86 6.65 12.00
C GLU A 28 4.98 6.28 10.80
N LEU A 29 4.31 5.14 10.89
CA LEU A 29 3.38 4.64 9.88
C LEU A 29 1.97 4.58 10.45
N SER A 30 0.98 4.94 9.63
CA SER A 30 -0.43 4.77 9.98
C SER A 30 -1.27 4.46 8.76
N GLY A 31 -2.26 3.58 8.94
CA GLY A 31 -3.33 3.37 7.95
C GLY A 31 -4.47 4.39 8.05
N ASP A 32 -4.47 5.25 9.07
CA ASP A 32 -5.51 6.25 9.28
C ASP A 32 -5.08 7.60 8.70
N TRP A 33 -5.73 8.01 7.59
CA TRP A 33 -5.50 9.30 6.94
C TRP A 33 -5.68 10.51 7.87
N ALA A 34 -6.49 10.41 8.93
CA ALA A 34 -6.67 11.48 9.91
C ALA A 34 -5.42 11.74 10.76
N ARG A 35 -4.51 10.76 10.83
CA ARG A 35 -3.27 10.82 11.62
C ARG A 35 -2.03 11.17 10.80
N ILE A 36 -2.18 11.33 9.48
CA ILE A 36 -1.06 11.57 8.56
C ILE A 36 -0.71 13.05 8.51
N ASP A 37 0.48 13.40 8.97
CA ASP A 37 1.02 14.78 8.90
C ASP A 37 2.01 14.98 7.73
N CYS A 38 2.38 13.90 7.02
CA CYS A 38 3.28 13.98 5.90
C CYS A 38 2.61 14.66 4.69
N ARG A 39 3.08 15.87 4.34
CA ARG A 39 2.58 16.64 3.19
C ARG A 39 2.69 15.89 1.86
N LEU A 40 3.72 15.06 1.68
CA LEU A 40 3.85 14.24 0.47
C LEU A 40 2.75 13.19 0.39
N CYS A 41 2.45 12.48 1.49
CA CYS A 41 1.32 11.56 1.56
C CYS A 41 0.00 12.27 1.27
N GLN A 42 -0.23 13.44 1.87
CA GLN A 42 -1.46 14.22 1.64
C GLN A 42 -1.59 14.64 0.17
N SER A 43 -0.52 15.16 -0.45
CA SER A 43 -0.52 15.58 -1.85
C SER A 43 -0.68 14.42 -2.85
N ARG A 44 -0.26 13.22 -2.46
CA ARG A 44 -0.32 12.01 -3.30
C ARG A 44 -1.44 11.07 -2.89
N LYS A 45 -2.38 11.50 -2.03
CA LYS A 45 -3.41 10.64 -1.43
C LYS A 45 -4.17 9.82 -2.47
N GLU A 46 -4.70 10.48 -3.49
CA GLU A 46 -5.46 9.81 -4.56
C GLU A 46 -4.59 8.81 -5.33
N LYS A 47 -3.34 9.16 -5.63
CA LYS A 47 -2.39 8.27 -6.30
C LYS A 47 -2.05 7.05 -5.43
N ILE A 48 -1.83 7.24 -4.14
CA ILE A 48 -1.49 6.18 -3.20
C ILE A 48 -2.66 5.20 -3.06
N ILE A 49 -3.89 5.73 -2.88
CA ILE A 49 -5.11 4.91 -2.82
C ILE A 49 -5.33 4.18 -4.14
N GLY A 50 -5.14 4.87 -5.28
CA GLY A 50 -5.28 4.28 -6.60
C GLY A 50 -4.28 3.15 -6.87
N SER A 51 -3.02 3.30 -6.45
CA SER A 51 -2.00 2.24 -6.57
C SER A 51 -2.40 1.01 -5.75
N ALA A 52 -2.79 1.21 -4.49
CA ALA A 52 -3.22 0.11 -3.63
C ALA A 52 -4.43 -0.64 -4.20
N ALA A 53 -5.42 0.08 -4.75
CA ALA A 53 -6.58 -0.53 -5.39
C ALA A 53 -6.23 -1.29 -6.68
N ALA A 54 -5.29 -0.75 -7.49
CA ALA A 54 -4.82 -1.41 -8.70
C ALA A 54 -4.04 -2.69 -8.39
N GLU A 55 -3.20 -2.66 -7.34
CA GLU A 55 -2.49 -3.83 -6.83
C GLU A 55 -3.47 -4.91 -6.34
N GLU A 56 -4.47 -4.53 -5.54
CA GLU A 56 -5.51 -5.46 -5.08
C GLU A 56 -6.28 -6.09 -6.25
N HIS A 57 -6.65 -5.28 -7.25
CA HIS A 57 -7.32 -5.78 -8.46
C HIS A 57 -6.45 -6.77 -9.23
N ALA A 58 -5.16 -6.48 -9.40
CA ALA A 58 -4.23 -7.38 -10.08
C ALA A 58 -4.06 -8.72 -9.35
N ILE A 59 -4.05 -8.71 -8.02
CA ILE A 59 -4.01 -9.92 -7.20
C ILE A 59 -5.28 -10.75 -7.42
N ILE A 60 -6.46 -10.12 -7.39
CA ILE A 60 -7.74 -10.81 -7.60
C ILE A 60 -7.81 -11.43 -9.00
N GLU A 61 -7.38 -10.69 -10.03
CA GLU A 61 -7.34 -11.15 -11.41
C GLU A 61 -6.43 -12.39 -11.55
N GLN A 62 -5.21 -12.31 -11.02
CA GLN A 62 -4.27 -13.44 -11.02
C GLN A 62 -4.83 -14.67 -10.30
N MET A 63 -5.51 -14.49 -9.16
CA MET A 63 -6.15 -15.59 -8.44
C MET A 63 -7.31 -16.21 -9.25
N GLY A 64 -8.07 -15.38 -9.97
CA GLY A 64 -9.10 -15.83 -10.90
C GLY A 64 -8.54 -16.69 -12.03
N ASP A 65 -7.48 -16.21 -12.69
CA ASP A 65 -6.79 -16.93 -13.76
C ASP A 65 -6.28 -18.31 -13.28
N MET A 66 -5.72 -18.36 -12.06
CA MET A 66 -5.30 -19.62 -11.45
C MET A 66 -6.48 -20.56 -11.20
N ALA A 67 -7.61 -20.06 -10.71
CA ALA A 67 -8.81 -20.86 -10.49
C ALA A 67 -9.39 -21.40 -11.80
N ASP A 68 -9.35 -20.61 -12.87
CA ASP A 68 -9.77 -21.01 -14.22
C ASP A 68 -8.89 -22.13 -14.77
N PHE A 69 -7.57 -21.97 -14.65
CA PHE A 69 -6.61 -23.00 -15.03
C PHE A 69 -6.85 -24.32 -14.30
N MET A 70 -7.00 -24.29 -12.97
CA MET A 70 -7.25 -25.49 -12.16
C MET A 70 -8.54 -26.22 -12.53
N ARG A 71 -9.56 -25.49 -12.99
CA ARG A 71 -10.81 -26.08 -13.47
C ARG A 71 -10.68 -26.71 -14.86
N ALA A 72 -9.82 -26.19 -15.72
CA ALA A 72 -9.60 -26.71 -17.07
C ALA A 72 -8.75 -28.00 -17.08
N GLU A 73 -7.87 -28.17 -16.09
CA GLU A 73 -6.95 -29.32 -15.96
C GLU A 73 -7.56 -30.53 -15.20
N CYS A 74 -8.86 -30.53 -14.93
CA CYS A 74 -9.59 -31.61 -14.23
C CYS A 74 -10.56 -32.38 -15.13
#